data_AF-F6GDN6-F1
#
_entry.id   AF-F6GDN6-F1
#
_cell.length_a   1.000
_cell.length_b   1.000
_cell.length_c   1.000
_cell.angle_alpha   90.00
_cell.angle_beta   90.00
_cell.angle_gamma   90.00
#
_symmetry.space_group_name_H-M   'P 1'
#
loop_
_entity.id
_entity.type
_entity.pdbx_description
1 polymer ?
#
loop_
_entity_poly.entity_id
_entity_poly.type
_entity_poly.pdbx_seq_one_letter_code
_entity_poly.pdbx_strand_id
1 'polypeptide(L)'
;MRKTFVILILLSFLFSCAEKKKKHNEEKSISELQDEYEKFDPIAYVSNPAKTDTLCISEINKAKSDIENEGIVFTQAVGFLFGHNRYEKELEKLCEEKGLKYDIDLIGCVVFEGQTQGCYGAYMDKVLSEKYGSDFKKNMHRKADSIFLENAIKNKIAIEYWDCDERPRLPNEKERTSDYIPYLSVYNIDIKENKKENGGWPFFDVGFIVEKDSTISDFHIRNYVAELESNEKYKTQLFELAKEHLKEKYPLWIPGTINGVQVRTDNNVRIFLKKVIRQ
;
A
#
# COMPACT_ATOMS: atom_id res chain seq x y z
N MET A 1 -19.52 0.61 -47.57
CA MET A 1 -18.30 1.00 -46.84
C MET A 1 -18.71 1.41 -45.44
N ARG A 2 -18.71 0.40 -44.56
CA ARG A 2 -18.84 0.52 -43.10
C ARG A 2 -17.48 1.00 -42.58
N LYS A 3 -17.47 1.96 -41.65
CA LYS A 3 -16.51 2.15 -40.54
C LYS A 3 -16.24 3.65 -40.33
N THR A 4 -17.05 4.30 -39.49
CA THR A 4 -16.69 5.48 -38.68
C THR A 4 -17.95 5.95 -37.95
N PHE A 5 -18.36 5.30 -36.85
CA PHE A 5 -19.39 5.84 -35.95
C PHE A 5 -19.45 5.10 -34.60
N VAL A 6 -18.31 4.78 -33.96
CA VAL A 6 -18.34 4.25 -32.57
C VAL A 6 -17.05 4.60 -31.80
N ILE A 7 -16.64 5.87 -31.71
CA ILE A 7 -15.65 6.31 -30.71
C ILE A 7 -15.95 7.78 -30.37
N LEU A 8 -17.01 8.06 -29.60
CA LEU A 8 -17.24 9.38 -28.98
C LEU A 8 -18.28 9.37 -27.84
N ILE A 9 -18.43 8.25 -27.13
CA ILE A 9 -19.28 8.13 -25.91
C ILE A 9 -18.49 7.60 -24.70
N LEU A 10 -17.18 7.35 -24.84
CA LEU A 10 -16.32 6.81 -23.77
C LEU A 10 -15.39 7.86 -23.11
N LEU A 11 -15.55 9.14 -23.41
CA LEU A 11 -14.72 10.23 -22.87
C LEU A 11 -15.50 11.34 -22.14
N SER A 12 -16.82 11.18 -21.96
CA SER A 12 -17.68 12.13 -21.25
C SER A 12 -17.98 11.76 -19.78
N PHE A 13 -17.42 10.65 -19.27
CA PHE A 13 -17.56 10.24 -17.85
C PHE A 13 -16.36 10.63 -16.97
N LEU A 14 -15.36 11.35 -17.48
CA LEU A 14 -14.18 11.76 -16.71
C LEU A 14 -14.15 13.26 -16.31
N PHE A 15 -15.22 14.02 -16.58
CA PHE A 15 -15.33 15.43 -16.19
C PHE A 15 -16.71 15.81 -15.65
N SER A 16 -17.19 15.08 -14.64
CA SER A 16 -18.32 15.54 -13.82
C SER A 16 -18.06 15.28 -12.33
N CYS A 17 -17.01 15.91 -11.82
CA CYS A 17 -16.82 16.22 -10.41
C CYS A 17 -16.19 17.61 -10.31
N ALA A 18 -16.92 18.60 -10.78
CA ALA A 18 -16.78 19.98 -10.36
C ALA A 18 -18.17 20.58 -10.24
N GLU A 19 -18.43 21.15 -9.06
CA GLU A 19 -19.64 21.88 -8.64
C GLU A 19 -20.89 21.07 -8.25
N LYS A 20 -21.06 20.93 -6.93
CA LYS A 20 -22.33 21.30 -6.29
C LYS A 20 -22.12 21.97 -4.93
N LYS A 21 -22.35 23.29 -4.97
CA LYS A 21 -22.76 24.27 -3.95
C LYS A 21 -22.82 23.83 -2.48
N LYS A 22 -22.15 24.64 -1.65
CA LYS A 22 -22.40 24.90 -0.23
C LYS A 22 -23.91 24.91 0.08
N LYS A 23 -24.34 24.00 0.97
CA LYS A 23 -25.49 24.22 1.84
C LYS A 23 -25.01 24.09 3.28
N HIS A 24 -25.23 25.15 4.05
CA HIS A 24 -25.15 25.14 5.51
C HIS A 24 -26.01 23.99 6.03
N ASN A 25 -25.39 23.04 6.73
CA ASN A 25 -26.06 22.17 7.69
C ASN A 25 -25.23 22.27 8.97
N GLU A 26 -25.91 22.54 10.07
CA GLU A 26 -25.37 22.64 11.41
C GLU A 26 -24.54 21.38 11.73
N GLU A 27 -23.32 21.58 12.23
CA GLU A 27 -22.44 20.51 12.71
C GLU A 27 -23.08 19.85 13.93
N LYS A 28 -23.79 18.75 13.70
CA LYS A 28 -23.98 17.75 14.75
C LYS A 28 -22.61 17.17 15.10
N SER A 29 -22.31 17.15 16.40
CA SER A 29 -21.06 16.60 16.92
C SER A 29 -20.90 15.14 16.49
N ILE A 30 -19.67 14.75 16.10
CA ILE A 30 -19.29 13.38 15.72
C ILE A 30 -19.61 12.37 16.83
N SER A 31 -19.76 12.83 18.09
CA SER A 31 -20.17 12.00 19.23
C SER A 31 -21.65 11.57 19.20
N GLU A 32 -22.51 12.21 18.41
CA GLU A 32 -23.93 11.83 18.29
C GLU A 32 -24.21 10.85 17.13
N LEU A 33 -23.20 10.46 16.36
CA LEU A 33 -23.29 9.48 15.26
C LEU A 33 -22.80 8.08 15.64
N GLN A 34 -22.50 7.84 16.92
CA GLN A 34 -22.31 6.50 17.49
C GLN A 34 -23.66 5.81 17.75
N ASP A 35 -24.55 5.82 16.76
CA ASP A 35 -25.56 4.76 16.71
C ASP A 35 -24.83 3.48 16.29
N GLU A 36 -25.07 2.45 17.08
CA GLU A 36 -24.58 1.08 17.02
C GLU A 36 -24.53 0.53 15.58
N TYR A 37 -23.41 0.76 14.88
CA TYR A 37 -23.14 0.10 13.60
C TYR A 37 -22.96 -1.39 13.91
N GLU A 38 -24.02 -2.16 13.68
CA GLU A 38 -23.95 -3.61 13.73
C GLU A 38 -22.82 -4.04 12.78
N LYS A 39 -21.77 -4.64 13.35
CA LYS A 39 -20.58 -5.04 12.60
C LYS A 39 -21.03 -6.07 11.57
N PHE A 40 -21.02 -5.70 10.30
CA PHE A 40 -21.32 -6.61 9.19
C PHE A 40 -20.44 -7.86 9.30
N ASP A 41 -21.09 -9.03 9.37
CA ASP A 41 -20.45 -10.34 9.34
C ASP A 41 -20.63 -10.95 7.95
N PRO A 42 -19.58 -10.96 7.09
CA PRO A 42 -19.67 -11.49 5.74
C PRO A 42 -20.03 -12.99 5.72
N ILE A 43 -19.53 -13.79 6.67
CA ILE A 43 -19.76 -15.25 6.71
C ILE A 43 -21.23 -15.54 7.07
N ALA A 44 -21.77 -14.78 8.03
CA ALA A 44 -23.20 -14.87 8.35
C ALA A 44 -24.06 -14.43 7.15
N TYR A 45 -23.68 -13.33 6.47
CA TYR A 45 -24.43 -12.80 5.33
C TYR A 45 -24.50 -13.78 4.16
N VAL A 46 -23.39 -14.38 3.73
CA VAL A 46 -23.38 -15.32 2.59
C VAL A 46 -24.12 -16.63 2.86
N SER A 47 -24.48 -16.90 4.12
CA SER A 47 -25.33 -18.05 4.48
C SER A 47 -26.80 -17.82 4.10
N ASN A 48 -27.24 -16.56 4.04
CA ASN A 48 -28.59 -16.18 3.62
C ASN A 48 -28.61 -14.73 3.09
N PRO A 49 -28.02 -14.47 1.91
CA PRO A 49 -27.94 -13.12 1.36
C PRO A 49 -29.32 -12.59 0.97
N ALA A 50 -29.45 -11.27 0.82
CA ALA A 50 -30.70 -10.68 0.35
C ALA A 50 -31.03 -11.22 -1.05
N LYS A 51 -32.30 -11.58 -1.29
CA LYS A 51 -32.74 -12.16 -2.58
C LYS A 51 -32.54 -11.22 -3.76
N THR A 52 -32.42 -9.92 -3.50
CA THR A 52 -32.18 -8.87 -4.49
C THR A 52 -30.71 -8.61 -4.74
N ASP A 53 -29.80 -9.16 -3.93
CA ASP A 53 -28.36 -8.98 -4.08
C ASP A 53 -27.81 -9.95 -5.13
N THR A 54 -28.06 -9.59 -6.39
CA THR A 54 -27.70 -10.41 -7.54
C THR A 54 -26.19 -10.59 -7.68
N LEU A 55 -25.40 -9.61 -7.23
CA LEU A 55 -23.94 -9.69 -7.23
C LEU A 55 -23.49 -10.79 -6.27
N CYS A 56 -23.86 -10.68 -4.99
CA CYS A 56 -23.47 -11.65 -3.97
C CYS A 56 -23.95 -13.07 -4.30
N ILE A 57 -25.18 -13.22 -4.78
CA ILE A 57 -25.74 -14.51 -5.20
C ILE A 57 -24.90 -15.11 -6.34
N SER A 58 -24.50 -14.31 -7.33
CA SER A 58 -23.69 -14.78 -8.45
C SER A 58 -22.29 -15.24 -7.99
N GLU A 59 -21.66 -14.50 -7.08
CA GLU A 59 -20.37 -14.83 -6.50
C GLU A 59 -20.41 -16.11 -5.65
N ILE A 60 -21.46 -16.29 -4.84
CA ILE A 60 -21.68 -17.54 -4.09
C ILE A 60 -21.85 -18.74 -5.03
N ASN A 61 -22.63 -18.58 -6.10
CA ASN A 61 -22.83 -19.65 -7.07
C ASN A 61 -21.52 -20.00 -7.80
N LYS A 62 -20.70 -19.00 -8.12
CA LYS A 62 -19.35 -19.23 -8.65
C LYS A 62 -18.49 -20.00 -7.63
N ALA A 63 -18.46 -19.57 -6.37
CA ALA A 63 -17.67 -20.24 -5.33
C ALA A 63 -18.06 -21.71 -5.16
N LYS A 64 -19.37 -22.01 -5.15
CA LYS A 64 -19.87 -23.40 -5.12
C LYS A 64 -19.38 -24.22 -6.31
N SER A 65 -19.51 -23.67 -7.52
CA SER A 65 -19.05 -24.31 -8.75
C SER A 65 -17.54 -24.59 -8.71
N ASP A 66 -16.73 -23.63 -8.25
CA ASP A 66 -15.29 -23.81 -8.17
C ASP A 66 -14.91 -24.85 -7.11
N ILE A 67 -15.58 -24.88 -5.96
CA ILE A 67 -15.35 -25.91 -4.94
C ILE A 67 -15.56 -27.33 -5.51
N GLU A 68 -16.61 -27.51 -6.33
CA GLU A 68 -16.94 -28.80 -6.95
C GLU A 68 -15.93 -29.22 -8.03
N ASN A 69 -15.47 -28.28 -8.87
CA ASN A 69 -14.66 -28.58 -10.04
C ASN A 69 -13.15 -28.43 -9.81
N GLU A 70 -12.77 -27.57 -8.87
CA GLU A 70 -11.43 -27.00 -8.76
C GLU A 70 -10.85 -27.06 -7.34
N GLY A 71 -11.69 -27.30 -6.32
CA GLY A 71 -11.31 -27.35 -4.92
C GLY A 71 -11.48 -26.00 -4.19
N ILE A 72 -11.20 -26.00 -2.89
CA ILE A 72 -11.36 -24.81 -2.04
C ILE A 72 -10.21 -23.84 -2.29
N VAL A 73 -10.54 -22.57 -2.50
CA VAL A 73 -9.59 -21.48 -2.68
C VAL A 73 -9.43 -20.70 -1.38
N PHE A 74 -8.18 -20.48 -0.95
CA PHE A 74 -7.84 -19.51 0.08
C PHE A 74 -7.74 -18.13 -0.56
N THR A 75 -8.74 -17.28 -0.30
CA THR A 75 -8.77 -15.94 -0.88
C THR A 75 -8.15 -14.91 0.05
N GLN A 76 -7.45 -13.92 -0.50
CA GLN A 76 -7.06 -12.70 0.21
C GLN A 76 -7.79 -11.51 -0.41
N ALA A 77 -8.61 -10.83 0.40
CA ALA A 77 -9.23 -9.59 -0.04
C ALA A 77 -8.16 -8.50 -0.18
N VAL A 78 -8.08 -7.89 -1.36
CA VAL A 78 -7.22 -6.72 -1.61
C VAL A 78 -8.03 -5.64 -2.31
N GLY A 79 -7.62 -4.39 -2.17
CA GLY A 79 -8.16 -3.29 -2.94
C GLY A 79 -7.24 -2.87 -4.06
N PHE A 80 -7.69 -1.92 -4.89
CA PHE A 80 -6.86 -1.39 -5.95
C PHE A 80 -5.62 -0.68 -5.39
N LEU A 81 -4.45 -1.30 -5.56
CA LEU A 81 -3.13 -0.86 -5.06
C LEU A 81 -2.91 -0.96 -3.54
N PHE A 82 -3.75 -1.68 -2.79
CA PHE A 82 -3.57 -1.85 -1.34
C PHE A 82 -4.06 -3.21 -0.83
N GLY A 83 -3.58 -3.63 0.35
CA GLY A 83 -4.05 -4.86 1.02
C GLY A 83 -3.24 -6.12 0.72
N HIS A 84 -2.15 -6.01 -0.05
CA HIS A 84 -1.19 -7.10 -0.20
C HIS A 84 -0.45 -7.33 1.12
N ASN A 85 -0.28 -8.60 1.50
CA ASN A 85 0.49 -8.96 2.68
C ASN A 85 1.97 -9.09 2.31
N ARG A 86 2.87 -8.58 3.15
CA ARG A 86 4.34 -8.75 2.99
C ARG A 86 4.80 -10.20 2.83
N TYR A 87 4.03 -11.14 3.37
CA TYR A 87 4.29 -12.58 3.41
C TYR A 87 3.44 -13.38 2.40
N GLU A 88 2.89 -12.72 1.37
CA GLU A 88 1.99 -13.33 0.39
C GLU A 88 2.59 -14.60 -0.25
N LYS A 89 3.89 -14.61 -0.57
CA LYS A 89 4.58 -15.78 -1.14
C LYS A 89 4.63 -16.96 -0.16
N GLU A 90 4.90 -16.71 1.10
CA GLU A 90 4.88 -17.73 2.16
C GLU A 90 3.46 -18.27 2.36
N LEU A 91 2.45 -17.41 2.27
CA LEU A 91 1.05 -17.80 2.40
C LEU A 91 0.58 -18.67 1.23
N GLU A 92 0.89 -18.29 0.00
CA GLU A 92 0.62 -19.06 -1.21
C GLU A 92 1.20 -20.47 -1.09
N LYS A 93 2.49 -20.58 -0.75
CA LYS A 93 3.16 -21.87 -0.55
C LYS A 93 2.51 -22.71 0.56
N LEU A 94 2.13 -22.09 1.69
CA LEU A 94 1.43 -22.82 2.76
C LEU A 94 0.07 -23.35 2.30
N CYS A 95 -0.63 -22.62 1.42
CA CYS A 95 -1.88 -23.08 0.82
C CYS A 95 -1.63 -24.30 -0.07
N GLU A 96 -0.61 -24.26 -0.94
CA GLU A 96 -0.22 -25.40 -1.78
C GLU A 96 0.10 -26.65 -0.95
N GLU A 97 0.88 -26.51 0.13
CA GLU A 97 1.21 -27.61 1.05
C GLU A 97 -0.03 -28.23 1.74
N LYS A 98 -1.13 -27.48 1.81
CA LYS A 98 -2.43 -27.91 2.36
C LYS A 98 -3.39 -28.42 1.27
N GLY A 99 -2.96 -28.45 0.01
CA GLY A 99 -3.83 -28.80 -1.12
C GLY A 99 -4.92 -27.75 -1.40
N LEU A 100 -4.66 -26.48 -1.05
CA LEU A 100 -5.53 -25.35 -1.32
C LEU A 100 -4.93 -24.51 -2.46
N LYS A 101 -5.79 -23.90 -3.27
CA LYS A 101 -5.39 -22.82 -4.18
C LYS A 101 -5.30 -21.51 -3.39
N TYR A 102 -4.41 -20.62 -3.77
CA TYR A 102 -4.40 -19.24 -3.26
C TYR A 102 -4.87 -18.31 -4.38
N ASP A 103 -5.69 -17.32 -4.04
CA ASP A 103 -6.12 -16.31 -5.00
C ASP A 103 -6.40 -14.97 -4.30
N ILE A 104 -6.45 -13.91 -5.09
CA ILE A 104 -6.75 -12.56 -4.66
C ILE A 104 -8.21 -12.23 -5.00
N ASP A 105 -8.97 -11.80 -4.00
CA ASP A 105 -10.31 -11.27 -4.18
C ASP A 105 -10.24 -9.73 -4.25
N LEU A 106 -10.32 -9.17 -5.44
CA LEU A 106 -10.20 -7.72 -5.65
C LEU A 106 -11.52 -7.03 -5.32
N ILE A 107 -11.54 -6.29 -4.21
CA ILE A 107 -12.72 -5.56 -3.73
C ILE A 107 -12.59 -4.07 -4.09
N GLY A 108 -13.62 -3.53 -4.72
CA GLY A 108 -13.69 -2.12 -5.09
C GLY A 108 -14.05 -1.22 -3.91
N CYS A 109 -13.69 0.06 -4.00
CA CYS A 109 -14.11 1.08 -3.02
C CYS A 109 -15.50 1.67 -3.31
N VAL A 110 -16.13 1.30 -4.43
CA VAL A 110 -17.45 1.78 -4.82
C VAL A 110 -18.51 0.84 -4.27
N VAL A 111 -19.40 1.37 -3.43
CA VAL A 111 -20.53 0.63 -2.86
C VAL A 111 -21.78 0.95 -3.67
N PHE A 112 -22.45 -0.10 -4.17
CA PHE A 112 -23.75 0.02 -4.82
C PHE A 112 -24.83 -0.47 -3.87
N GLU A 113 -25.88 0.33 -3.67
CA GLU A 113 -26.98 -0.03 -2.77
C GLU A 113 -27.62 -1.37 -3.20
N GLY A 114 -27.75 -2.28 -2.23
CA GLY A 114 -28.29 -3.61 -2.46
C GLY A 114 -27.35 -4.60 -3.17
N GLN A 115 -26.07 -4.25 -3.38
CA GLN A 115 -25.06 -5.16 -3.92
C GLN A 115 -23.85 -5.27 -3.00
N THR A 116 -23.58 -6.49 -2.53
CA THR A 116 -22.46 -6.80 -1.65
C THR A 116 -21.31 -7.41 -2.46
N GLN A 117 -20.12 -6.80 -2.36
CA GLN A 117 -18.87 -7.31 -2.96
C GLN A 117 -18.14 -8.25 -1.99
N GLY A 118 -17.30 -9.13 -2.53
CA GLY A 118 -16.47 -10.04 -1.73
C GLY A 118 -17.24 -11.24 -1.15
N CYS A 119 -18.43 -11.52 -1.67
CA CYS A 119 -19.21 -12.68 -1.28
C CYS A 119 -18.56 -13.99 -1.76
N TYR A 120 -17.78 -13.96 -2.84
CA TYR A 120 -16.98 -15.11 -3.27
C TYR A 120 -15.98 -15.50 -2.18
N GLY A 121 -15.11 -14.57 -1.76
CA GLY A 121 -14.14 -14.79 -0.71
C GLY A 121 -14.79 -15.14 0.64
N ALA A 122 -15.86 -14.45 1.02
CA ALA A 122 -16.58 -14.76 2.26
C ALA A 122 -17.19 -16.18 2.26
N TYR A 123 -17.69 -16.66 1.12
CA TYR A 123 -18.20 -18.03 1.01
C TYR A 123 -17.07 -19.07 1.07
N MET A 124 -15.92 -18.81 0.44
CA MET A 124 -14.74 -19.66 0.59
C MET A 124 -14.27 -19.73 2.05
N ASP A 125 -14.27 -18.59 2.75
CA ASP A 125 -13.89 -18.49 4.16
C ASP A 125 -14.83 -19.28 5.08
N LYS A 126 -16.13 -19.24 4.80
CA LYS A 126 -17.13 -20.08 5.46
C LYS A 126 -16.77 -21.57 5.32
N VAL A 127 -16.49 -22.03 4.10
CA VAL A 127 -16.15 -23.43 3.82
C VAL A 127 -14.82 -23.83 4.46
N LEU A 128 -13.81 -22.95 4.44
CA LEU A 128 -12.54 -23.16 5.15
C LEU A 128 -12.75 -23.28 6.66
N SER A 129 -13.57 -22.40 7.24
CA SER A 129 -13.91 -22.42 8.67
C SER A 129 -14.65 -23.70 9.06
N GLU A 130 -15.62 -24.14 8.26
CA GLU A 130 -16.35 -25.39 8.47
C GLU A 130 -15.43 -26.62 8.39
N LYS A 131 -14.43 -26.61 7.49
CA LYS A 131 -13.53 -27.75 7.27
C LYS A 131 -12.35 -27.81 8.23
N TYR A 132 -11.76 -26.67 8.56
CA TYR A 132 -10.48 -26.58 9.29
C TYR A 132 -10.57 -25.83 10.63
N GLY A 133 -11.75 -25.30 10.96
CA GLY A 133 -11.99 -24.48 12.14
C GLY A 133 -11.89 -22.99 11.87
N SER A 134 -12.59 -22.19 12.69
CA SER A 134 -12.74 -20.73 12.54
C SER A 134 -11.42 -19.96 12.59
N ASP A 135 -10.41 -20.47 13.30
CA ASP A 135 -9.08 -19.84 13.39
C ASP A 135 -8.13 -20.23 12.24
N PHE A 136 -8.57 -21.04 11.27
CA PHE A 136 -7.69 -21.58 10.23
C PHE A 136 -6.96 -20.49 9.44
N LYS A 137 -7.68 -19.53 8.83
CA LYS A 137 -7.04 -18.45 8.06
C LYS A 137 -6.10 -17.62 8.92
N LYS A 138 -6.54 -17.23 10.12
CA LYS A 138 -5.72 -16.48 11.07
C LYS A 138 -4.40 -17.20 11.38
N ASN A 139 -4.45 -18.51 11.58
CA ASN A 139 -3.26 -19.32 11.82
C ASN A 139 -2.37 -19.44 10.58
N MET A 140 -2.94 -19.55 9.38
CA MET A 140 -2.19 -19.53 8.12
C MET A 140 -1.43 -18.22 7.93
N HIS A 141 -2.10 -17.07 8.14
CA HIS A 141 -1.46 -15.74 8.09
C HIS A 141 -0.33 -15.61 9.11
N ARG A 142 -0.57 -15.95 10.38
CA ARG A 142 0.45 -15.88 11.43
C ARG A 142 1.66 -16.76 11.11
N LYS A 143 1.44 -17.96 10.57
CA LYS A 143 2.51 -18.87 10.18
C LYS A 143 3.30 -18.32 9.00
N ALA A 144 2.62 -17.79 7.98
CA ALA A 144 3.25 -17.18 6.81
C ALA A 144 4.14 -15.98 7.21
N ASP A 145 3.62 -15.07 8.04
CA ASP A 145 4.37 -13.91 8.54
C ASP A 145 5.61 -14.32 9.37
N SER A 146 5.48 -15.38 10.17
CA SER A 146 6.62 -15.94 10.92
C SER A 146 7.70 -16.48 9.99
N ILE A 147 7.32 -17.25 8.96
CA ILE A 147 8.26 -17.80 7.97
C ILE A 147 8.94 -16.66 7.20
N PHE A 148 8.19 -15.64 6.81
CA PHE A 148 8.73 -14.45 6.14
C PHE A 148 9.81 -13.78 7.00
N LEU A 149 9.52 -13.52 8.28
CA LEU A 149 10.47 -12.90 9.21
C LEU A 149 11.71 -13.79 9.42
N GLU A 150 11.53 -15.09 9.62
CA GLU A 150 12.63 -16.05 9.76
C GLU A 150 13.54 -16.05 8.53
N ASN A 151 12.94 -16.08 7.33
CA ASN A 151 13.67 -16.03 6.06
C ASN A 151 14.43 -14.70 5.91
N ALA A 152 13.80 -13.58 6.24
CA ALA A 152 14.42 -12.27 6.17
C ALA A 152 15.65 -12.17 7.07
N ILE A 153 15.54 -12.66 8.32
CA ILE A 153 16.64 -12.69 9.28
C ILE A 153 17.75 -13.62 8.80
N LYS A 154 17.41 -14.87 8.43
CA LYS A 154 18.37 -15.91 8.04
C LYS A 154 19.17 -15.49 6.81
N ASN A 155 18.50 -14.90 5.82
CA ASN A 155 19.10 -14.53 4.54
C ASN A 155 19.58 -13.07 4.49
N LYS A 156 19.46 -12.33 5.60
CA LYS A 156 19.84 -10.91 5.72
C LYS A 156 19.16 -10.01 4.68
N ILE A 157 17.91 -10.33 4.34
CA ILE A 157 17.11 -9.56 3.38
C ILE A 157 16.70 -8.25 4.05
N ALA A 158 16.87 -7.14 3.34
CA ALA A 158 16.30 -5.86 3.75
C ALA A 158 14.81 -5.84 3.41
N ILE A 159 13.99 -5.57 4.41
CA ILE A 159 12.54 -5.48 4.27
C ILE A 159 12.16 -4.08 3.82
N GLU A 160 11.18 -3.93 2.92
CA GLU A 160 10.69 -2.61 2.54
C GLU A 160 10.10 -1.89 3.76
N TYR A 161 10.36 -0.59 3.88
CA TYR A 161 9.97 0.16 5.07
C TYR A 161 8.46 0.17 5.34
N TRP A 162 7.63 0.10 4.30
CA TRP A 162 6.17 0.07 4.43
C TRP A 162 5.63 -1.30 4.85
N ASP A 163 6.45 -2.35 4.77
CA ASP A 163 6.11 -3.70 5.22
C ASP A 163 6.45 -3.94 6.70
N CYS A 164 7.10 -2.98 7.36
CA CYS A 164 7.36 -3.04 8.80
C CYS A 164 6.11 -2.66 9.62
N ASP A 165 5.90 -3.31 10.77
CA ASP A 165 4.85 -2.92 11.71
C ASP A 165 5.15 -1.54 12.33
N GLU A 166 6.41 -1.32 12.71
CA GLU A 166 6.95 0.00 13.00
C GLU A 166 8.01 0.36 11.97
N ARG A 167 7.82 1.49 11.28
CA ARG A 167 8.74 1.96 10.24
C ARG A 167 10.04 2.51 10.84
N PRO A 168 11.17 2.43 10.12
CA PRO A 168 12.40 3.11 10.53
C PRO A 168 12.16 4.59 10.76
N ARG A 169 12.80 5.14 11.79
CA ARG A 169 12.56 6.53 12.22
C ARG A 169 13.81 7.17 12.77
N LEU A 170 13.82 8.50 12.80
CA LEU A 170 14.89 9.23 13.47
C LEU A 170 14.78 9.08 14.99
N PRO A 171 15.91 9.14 15.73
CA PRO A 171 15.91 8.95 17.19
C PRO A 171 15.01 9.93 17.98
N ASN A 172 14.78 11.13 17.43
CA ASN A 172 13.94 12.16 18.03
C ASN A 172 12.45 12.05 17.68
N GLU A 173 12.07 11.11 16.80
CA GLU A 173 10.68 10.86 16.43
C GLU A 173 10.09 9.80 17.37
N LYS A 174 8.90 10.03 17.93
CA LYS A 174 8.17 8.98 18.67
C LYS A 174 7.62 7.92 17.70
N GLU A 175 7.10 8.39 16.57
CA GLU A 175 6.56 7.61 15.47
C GLU A 175 6.91 8.31 14.15
N ARG A 176 7.04 7.54 13.06
CA ARG A 176 7.32 8.09 11.73
C ARG A 176 6.03 8.57 11.08
N THR A 177 5.86 9.87 10.94
CA THR A 177 4.63 10.47 10.36
C THR A 177 4.79 10.94 8.92
N SER A 178 6.01 10.90 8.38
CA SER A 178 6.35 11.58 7.13
C SER A 178 7.57 10.95 6.48
N ASP A 179 7.63 10.93 5.14
CA ASP A 179 8.84 10.53 4.39
C ASP A 179 9.75 11.71 4.06
N TYR A 180 9.32 12.92 4.40
CA TYR A 180 10.03 14.12 4.04
C TYR A 180 11.19 14.37 5.02
N ILE A 181 12.36 14.66 4.45
CA ILE A 181 13.48 15.29 5.16
C ILE A 181 13.52 16.76 4.74
N PRO A 182 13.94 17.69 5.63
CA PRO A 182 14.09 19.09 5.28
C PRO A 182 14.89 19.33 3.98
N TYR A 183 14.63 20.47 3.33
CA TYR A 183 15.29 20.86 2.09
C TYR A 183 16.83 20.82 2.21
N LEU A 184 17.47 20.27 1.18
CA LEU A 184 18.91 20.40 0.98
C LEU A 184 19.22 21.66 0.18
N SER A 185 20.01 22.56 0.77
CA SER A 185 20.50 23.76 0.10
C SER A 185 21.65 23.43 -0.85
N VAL A 186 21.54 23.85 -2.11
CA VAL A 186 22.52 23.61 -3.18
C VAL A 186 23.12 24.94 -3.63
N TYR A 187 24.45 25.09 -3.54
CA TYR A 187 25.12 26.37 -3.80
C TYR A 187 25.78 26.46 -5.18
N ASN A 188 26.49 25.41 -5.61
CA ASN A 188 27.41 25.46 -6.75
C ASN A 188 26.89 24.76 -8.01
N ILE A 189 25.62 24.33 -8.01
CA ILE A 189 24.99 23.65 -9.14
C ILE A 189 23.85 24.52 -9.64
N ASP A 190 23.82 24.78 -10.95
CA ASP A 190 22.81 25.63 -11.59
C ASP A 190 21.51 24.87 -11.87
N ILE A 191 20.89 24.33 -10.81
CA ILE A 191 19.53 23.79 -10.87
C ILE A 191 18.49 24.91 -10.96
N LYS A 192 17.38 24.64 -11.63
CA LYS A 192 16.28 25.57 -11.85
C LYS A 192 14.98 25.05 -11.26
N GLU A 193 14.18 25.95 -10.71
CA GLU A 193 12.82 25.68 -10.26
C GLU A 193 11.85 25.73 -11.44
N ASN A 194 10.94 24.76 -11.51
CA ASN A 194 9.78 24.78 -12.39
C ASN A 194 8.68 25.65 -11.75
N LYS A 195 8.40 26.81 -12.33
CA LYS A 195 7.44 27.79 -11.77
C LYS A 195 5.97 27.58 -12.20
N LYS A 196 5.64 26.42 -12.78
CA LYS A 196 4.26 26.08 -13.13
C LYS A 196 3.45 25.77 -11.86
N GLU A 197 2.13 25.76 -11.97
CA GLU A 197 1.19 25.56 -10.84
C GLU A 197 1.50 24.30 -10.00
N ASN A 198 1.94 23.22 -10.63
CA ASN A 198 2.35 21.97 -9.97
C ASN A 198 3.85 21.69 -10.12
N GLY A 199 4.65 22.73 -10.39
CA GLY A 199 6.10 22.61 -10.51
C GLY A 199 6.81 22.87 -9.18
N GLY A 200 8.10 22.57 -9.15
CA GLY A 200 8.93 22.94 -8.01
C GLY A 200 10.41 22.81 -8.25
N TRP A 201 11.15 22.65 -7.16
CA TRP A 201 12.55 22.27 -7.18
C TRP A 201 12.70 20.76 -7.43
N PRO A 202 13.79 20.32 -8.08
CA PRO A 202 14.05 18.90 -8.22
C PRO A 202 14.12 18.21 -6.86
N PHE A 203 13.73 16.95 -6.82
CA PHE A 203 13.79 16.15 -5.61
C PHE A 203 14.16 14.70 -5.89
N PHE A 204 14.67 14.04 -4.86
CA PHE A 204 14.89 12.60 -4.85
C PHE A 204 13.98 11.93 -3.85
N ASP A 205 13.50 10.74 -4.21
CA ASP A 205 13.21 9.70 -3.23
C ASP A 205 14.50 8.87 -3.10
N VAL A 206 15.21 9.05 -2.00
CA VAL A 206 16.49 8.41 -1.70
C VAL A 206 16.22 7.15 -0.89
N GLY A 207 16.53 6.01 -1.50
CA GLY A 207 16.54 4.72 -0.82
C GLY A 207 17.86 4.48 -0.11
N PHE A 208 17.83 3.84 1.06
CA PHE A 208 19.02 3.40 1.79
C PHE A 208 18.64 2.33 2.80
N ILE A 209 19.61 1.48 3.14
CA ILE A 209 19.38 0.44 4.14
C ILE A 209 19.61 1.02 5.53
N VAL A 210 18.63 0.82 6.43
CA VAL A 210 18.80 0.97 7.87
C VAL A 210 19.19 -0.38 8.44
N GLU A 211 20.40 -0.42 9.01
CA GLU A 211 20.96 -1.58 9.66
C GLU A 211 20.39 -1.78 11.06
N LYS A 212 20.45 -3.01 11.58
CA LYS A 212 19.98 -3.32 12.94
C LYS A 212 20.78 -2.60 14.04
N ASP A 213 22.02 -2.20 13.74
CA ASP A 213 22.86 -1.40 14.65
C ASP A 213 22.60 0.11 14.52
N SER A 214 21.53 0.51 13.84
CA SER A 214 21.11 1.90 13.60
C SER A 214 21.96 2.68 12.60
N THR A 215 22.95 2.06 11.96
CA THR A 215 23.71 2.69 10.88
C THR A 215 22.94 2.66 9.56
N ILE A 216 23.39 3.46 8.59
CA ILE A 216 22.79 3.54 7.25
C ILE A 216 23.81 3.19 6.17
N SER A 217 23.39 2.43 5.17
CA SER A 217 24.23 1.89 4.10
C SER A 217 23.49 1.83 2.75
N ASP A 218 24.17 1.41 1.68
CA ASP A 218 23.56 1.02 0.41
C ASP A 218 22.58 2.04 -0.21
N PHE A 219 22.98 3.31 -0.24
CA PHE A 219 22.20 4.41 -0.82
C PHE A 219 21.95 4.22 -2.32
N HIS A 220 20.72 4.44 -2.75
CA HIS A 220 20.31 4.36 -4.15
C HIS A 220 19.17 5.35 -4.47
N ILE A 221 18.95 5.60 -5.77
CA ILE A 221 17.87 6.46 -6.24
C ILE A 221 16.63 5.58 -6.42
N ARG A 222 15.59 5.77 -5.60
CA ARG A 222 14.27 5.15 -5.84
C ARG A 222 13.49 5.95 -6.88
N ASN A 223 13.56 7.28 -6.78
CA ASN A 223 12.98 8.18 -7.77
C ASN A 223 13.80 9.46 -7.86
N TYR A 224 13.79 10.06 -9.05
CA TYR A 224 14.32 11.40 -9.27
C TYR A 224 13.35 12.16 -10.15
N VAL A 225 12.88 13.30 -9.64
CA VAL A 225 12.08 14.22 -10.41
C VAL A 225 12.91 15.47 -10.64
N ALA A 226 13.37 15.64 -11.88
CA ALA A 226 14.18 16.78 -12.26
C ALA A 226 13.40 18.10 -12.29
N GLU A 227 12.06 18.05 -12.35
CA GLU A 227 11.13 19.17 -12.56
C GLU A 227 11.27 19.90 -13.90
N LEU A 228 12.49 20.03 -14.41
CA LEU A 228 12.86 20.56 -15.71
C LEU A 228 13.94 19.66 -16.32
N GLU A 229 13.83 19.39 -17.62
CA GLU A 229 14.83 18.60 -18.37
C GLU A 229 16.26 19.17 -18.21
N SER A 230 16.38 20.50 -18.09
CA SER A 230 17.69 21.16 -17.87
C SER A 230 18.40 20.75 -16.59
N ASN A 231 17.69 20.17 -15.61
CA ASN A 231 18.25 19.69 -14.36
C ASN A 231 18.75 18.23 -14.45
N GLU A 232 18.36 17.47 -15.48
CA GLU A 232 18.72 16.04 -15.60
C GLU A 232 20.24 15.81 -15.62
N LYS A 233 20.98 16.71 -16.28
CA LYS A 233 22.45 16.66 -16.35
C LYS A 233 23.15 16.70 -14.98
N TYR A 234 22.46 17.16 -13.93
CA TYR A 234 23.03 17.26 -12.58
C TYR A 234 22.64 16.09 -11.67
N LYS A 235 21.83 15.13 -12.14
CA LYS A 235 21.28 14.03 -11.33
C LYS A 235 22.33 13.37 -10.43
N THR A 236 23.46 12.92 -11.00
CA THR A 236 24.51 12.24 -10.24
C THR A 236 25.12 13.15 -9.16
N GLN A 237 25.45 14.40 -9.50
CA GLN A 237 26.04 15.34 -8.54
C GLN A 237 25.07 15.68 -7.40
N LEU A 238 23.79 15.87 -7.72
CA LEU A 238 22.76 16.18 -6.74
C LEU A 238 22.47 14.98 -5.83
N PHE A 239 22.48 13.76 -6.38
CA PHE A 239 22.32 12.55 -5.57
C PHE A 239 23.48 12.36 -4.59
N GLU A 240 24.72 12.61 -5.02
CA GLU A 240 25.88 12.59 -4.11
C GLU A 240 25.73 13.60 -2.98
N LEU A 241 25.27 14.83 -3.27
CA LEU A 241 24.99 15.82 -2.22
C LEU A 241 23.89 15.36 -1.27
N ALA A 242 22.81 14.74 -1.78
CA ALA A 242 21.71 14.22 -0.97
C ALA A 242 22.18 13.09 -0.04
N LYS A 243 22.99 12.17 -0.57
CA LYS A 243 23.61 11.08 0.18
C LYS A 243 24.50 11.59 1.31
N GLU A 244 25.41 12.52 1.02
CA GLU A 244 26.31 13.07 2.04
C GLU A 244 25.54 13.88 3.08
N HIS A 245 24.50 14.63 2.67
CA HIS A 245 23.62 15.30 3.62
C HIS A 245 22.94 14.33 4.60
N LEU A 246 22.44 13.19 4.11
CA LEU A 246 21.85 12.16 4.96
C LEU A 246 22.87 11.57 5.94
N LYS A 247 24.08 11.23 5.47
CA LYS A 247 25.14 10.70 6.32
C LYS A 247 25.58 11.70 7.40
N GLU A 248 25.66 12.99 7.08
CA GLU A 248 26.14 14.00 8.02
C GLU A 248 25.08 14.42 9.05
N LYS A 249 23.83 14.60 8.60
CA LYS A 249 22.76 15.16 9.44
C LYS A 249 21.88 14.12 10.09
N TYR A 250 21.78 12.94 9.49
CA TYR A 250 20.91 11.86 9.94
C TYR A 250 21.67 10.52 9.94
N PRO A 251 22.84 10.42 10.58
CA PRO A 251 23.68 9.21 10.54
C PRO A 251 23.06 8.00 11.25
N LEU A 252 22.10 8.23 12.15
CA LEU A 252 21.52 7.22 13.02
C LEU A 252 20.01 7.14 12.80
N TRP A 253 19.51 5.92 12.64
CA TRP A 253 18.10 5.61 12.45
C TRP A 253 17.71 4.45 13.34
N ILE A 254 16.57 4.57 14.03
CA ILE A 254 15.97 3.45 14.74
C ILE A 254 15.44 2.47 13.69
N PRO A 255 15.86 1.19 13.71
CA PRO A 255 15.44 0.21 12.72
C PRO A 255 13.94 -0.06 12.75
N GLY A 256 13.39 -0.50 11.62
CA GLY A 256 12.02 -0.98 11.56
C GLY A 256 11.85 -2.28 12.35
N THR A 257 10.62 -2.56 12.77
CA THR A 257 10.29 -3.79 13.50
C THR A 257 9.14 -4.55 12.84
N ILE A 258 9.21 -5.89 12.95
CA ILE A 258 8.12 -6.82 12.60
C ILE A 258 7.94 -7.75 13.79
N ASN A 259 6.72 -7.84 14.33
CA ASN A 259 6.41 -8.59 15.53
C ASN A 259 7.35 -8.25 16.70
N GLY A 260 7.74 -6.97 16.82
CA GLY A 260 8.68 -6.47 17.84
C GLY A 260 10.16 -6.82 17.61
N VAL A 261 10.50 -7.50 16.51
CA VAL A 261 11.87 -7.87 16.16
C VAL A 261 12.46 -6.83 15.21
N GLN A 262 13.63 -6.30 15.53
CA GLN A 262 14.36 -5.40 14.64
C GLN A 262 14.82 -6.11 13.36
N VAL A 263 14.48 -5.50 12.23
CA VAL A 263 14.82 -5.98 10.89
C VAL A 263 15.75 -5.00 10.19
N ARG A 264 16.50 -5.51 9.21
CA ARG A 264 17.23 -4.67 8.26
C ARG A 264 16.17 -4.10 7.31
N THR A 265 16.14 -2.80 7.09
CA THR A 265 15.04 -2.17 6.35
C THR A 265 15.56 -1.37 5.16
N ASP A 266 15.00 -1.59 3.98
CA ASP A 266 15.16 -0.68 2.86
C ASP A 266 14.24 0.51 3.04
N ASN A 267 14.82 1.62 3.49
CA ASN A 267 14.12 2.84 3.85
C ASN A 267 14.07 3.81 2.67
N ASN A 268 13.12 4.75 2.71
CA ASN A 268 13.02 5.83 1.75
C ASN A 268 12.80 7.16 2.43
N VAL A 269 13.42 8.21 1.90
CA VAL A 269 13.13 9.59 2.26
C VAL A 269 13.06 10.47 1.04
N ARG A 270 12.15 11.44 1.05
CA ARG A 270 12.07 12.49 0.03
C ARG A 270 12.89 13.70 0.44
N ILE A 271 13.81 14.13 -0.44
CA ILE A 271 14.66 15.30 -0.26
C ILE A 271 14.47 16.26 -1.43
N PHE A 272 13.94 17.44 -1.15
CA PHE A 272 13.87 18.54 -2.11
C PHE A 272 15.18 19.33 -2.14
N LEU A 273 15.61 19.74 -3.34
CA LEU A 273 16.89 20.40 -3.58
C LEU A 273 16.69 21.87 -3.92
N LYS A 274 17.02 22.78 -3.00
CA LYS A 274 16.78 24.21 -3.21
C LYS A 274 18.08 24.92 -3.55
N LYS A 275 18.15 25.62 -4.70
CA LYS A 275 19.30 26.46 -5.00
C LYS A 275 19.35 27.65 -4.05
N VAL A 276 20.52 27.91 -3.48
CA VAL A 276 20.78 29.11 -2.68
C VAL A 276 21.77 29.98 -3.44
N ILE A 277 21.34 31.20 -3.77
CA ILE A 277 22.20 32.21 -4.37
C ILE A 277 22.94 32.89 -3.23
N ARG A 278 24.27 32.71 -3.16
CA ARG A 278 25.10 33.53 -2.25
C ARG A 278 24.96 34.98 -2.70
N GLN A 279 24.47 35.84 -1.79
CA GLN A 279 24.50 37.29 -1.96
C GLN A 279 25.92 37.81 -1.75
#